data_AF-A0A6J4XB96-F1
#
_entry.id   AF-A0A6J4XB96-F1
#
_cell.length_a   1.000
_cell.length_b   1.000
_cell.length_c   1.000
_cell.angle_alpha   90.00
_cell.angle_beta   90.00
_cell.angle_gamma   90.00
#
_symmetry.space_group_name_H-M   'P 1'
#
loop_
_entity.id
_entity.type
_entity.pdbx_description
1 polymer ?
#
loop_
_entity_poly.entity_id
_entity_poly.type
_entity_poly.pdbx_seq_one_letter_code
_entity_poly.pdbx_strand_id
1 'polypeptide(L)'
;MADNGNNYWMDSDILPQPSPQDLRGRQSVRATFKLSARAIETMSIVSVHLGIKQKSLFDHLIEDAQSLSHIARELESEKFRTLSRIQKTFVISRRTLSCLDEISKQFQAPRDALVEYSIQRLLPVIAQERERHRRRKEILNDMNGHLADGLKILQKSKSLLGEDDPVFIRLASAIKSMVNAQSNVNAFVEKGEIIEGF
;
A
#
# COMPACT_ATOMS: atom_id res chain seq x y z
N MET A 1 -10.12 30.31 54.36
CA MET A 1 -9.76 28.95 53.89
C MET A 1 -9.81 28.99 52.38
N ALA A 2 -8.66 28.86 51.75
CA ALA A 2 -8.51 28.89 50.30
C ALA A 2 -8.93 27.53 49.72
N ASP A 3 -9.76 27.54 48.68
CA ASP A 3 -10.05 26.35 47.89
C ASP A 3 -9.21 26.39 46.61
N ASN A 4 -8.41 25.35 46.45
CA ASN A 4 -7.40 25.16 45.41
C ASN A 4 -8.08 24.59 44.16
N GLY A 5 -8.59 25.47 43.30
CA GLY A 5 -9.01 25.12 41.93
C GLY A 5 -7.82 25.17 40.98
N ASN A 6 -6.97 24.14 41.02
CA ASN A 6 -5.80 24.02 40.16
C ASN A 6 -6.24 23.78 38.70
N ASN A 7 -6.32 24.84 37.91
CA ASN A 7 -6.75 24.79 36.51
C ASN A 7 -5.56 24.41 35.62
N TYR A 8 -5.18 23.12 35.65
CA TYR A 8 -4.20 22.53 34.73
C TYR A 8 -4.80 22.27 33.34
N TRP A 9 -5.29 23.31 32.68
CA TRP A 9 -5.60 23.23 31.26
C TRP A 9 -5.13 24.49 30.57
N MET A 10 -4.38 24.27 29.47
CA MET A 10 -3.92 25.25 28.49
C MET A 10 -2.59 25.92 28.77
N ASP A 11 -1.52 25.12 28.64
CA ASP A 11 -0.32 25.59 27.95
C ASP A 11 -0.41 25.09 26.49
N SER A 12 -1.35 25.67 25.73
CA SER A 12 -1.66 25.27 24.34
C SER A 12 -0.65 25.82 23.31
N ASP A 13 0.33 26.59 23.76
CA ASP A 13 1.30 27.30 22.92
C ASP A 13 2.59 26.49 22.64
N ILE A 14 2.73 25.29 23.22
CA ILE A 14 3.91 24.43 22.99
C ILE A 14 3.77 23.61 21.69
N LEU A 15 2.55 23.42 21.18
CA LEU A 15 2.29 22.58 20.01
C LEU A 15 2.07 23.43 18.74
N PRO A 16 2.74 23.10 17.62
CA PRO A 16 2.52 23.80 16.36
C PRO A 16 1.05 23.67 15.92
N GLN A 17 0.38 24.80 15.83
CA GLN A 17 -1.04 24.87 15.47
C GLN A 17 -1.21 24.85 13.95
N PRO A 18 -2.16 24.07 13.40
CA PRO A 18 -2.42 24.06 11.97
C PRO A 18 -3.01 25.40 11.53
N SER A 19 -2.46 25.99 10.48
CA SER A 19 -3.03 27.22 9.91
C SER A 19 -4.30 26.91 9.11
N PRO A 20 -5.22 27.89 8.95
CA PRO A 20 -6.35 27.76 8.02
C PRO A 20 -5.93 27.47 6.56
N GLN A 21 -4.69 27.79 6.20
CA GLN A 21 -4.13 27.47 4.88
C GLN A 21 -3.76 25.99 4.79
N ASP A 22 -3.18 25.41 5.85
CA ASP A 22 -2.86 23.98 5.93
C ASP A 22 -4.12 23.12 5.80
N LEU A 23 -5.18 23.51 6.51
CA LEU A 23 -6.46 22.81 6.47
C LEU A 23 -7.13 22.93 5.10
N ARG A 24 -7.05 24.10 4.45
CA ARG A 24 -7.55 24.30 3.08
C ARG A 24 -6.73 23.55 2.05
N GLY A 25 -5.41 23.42 2.24
CA GLY A 25 -4.51 22.65 1.39
C GLY A 25 -4.88 21.17 1.35
N ARG A 26 -5.41 20.63 2.45
CA ARG A 26 -5.88 19.23 2.56
C ARG A 26 -7.21 18.96 1.86
N GLN A 27 -7.91 19.99 1.39
CA GLN A 27 -9.18 19.79 0.70
C GLN A 27 -8.99 18.98 -0.57
N SER A 28 -9.88 18.01 -0.76
CA SER A 28 -9.91 17.16 -1.93
C SER A 28 -10.38 17.94 -3.16
N VAL A 29 -9.64 17.84 -4.26
CA VAL A 29 -10.02 18.33 -5.57
C VAL A 29 -9.87 17.23 -6.61
N ARG A 30 -10.56 17.39 -7.75
CA ARG A 30 -10.43 16.47 -8.89
C ARG A 30 -9.52 17.09 -9.93
N ALA A 31 -8.53 16.31 -10.39
CA ALA A 31 -7.64 16.70 -11.47
C ALA A 31 -7.57 15.57 -12.51
N THR A 32 -7.65 15.95 -13.78
CA THR A 32 -7.60 15.01 -14.91
C THR A 32 -6.25 15.08 -15.57
N PHE A 33 -5.63 13.91 -15.74
CA PHE A 33 -4.31 13.76 -16.36
C PHE A 33 -4.40 12.79 -17.55
N LYS A 34 -3.53 12.96 -18.54
CA LYS A 34 -3.35 12.04 -19.67
C LYS A 34 -2.15 11.13 -19.42
N LEU A 35 -2.42 9.91 -18.95
CA LEU A 35 -1.41 8.96 -18.49
C LEU A 35 -1.43 7.67 -19.30
N SER A 36 -0.35 6.89 -19.22
CA SER A 36 -0.35 5.54 -19.77
C SER A 36 -1.30 4.63 -18.98
N ALA A 37 -1.88 3.61 -19.64
CA ALA A 37 -2.67 2.59 -18.95
C ALA A 37 -1.87 1.92 -17.82
N ARG A 38 -0.58 1.68 -18.09
CA ARG A 38 0.37 1.09 -17.13
C ARG A 38 0.55 1.95 -15.88
N ALA A 39 0.66 3.28 -16.01
CA ALA A 39 0.75 4.15 -14.84
C ALA A 39 -0.55 4.13 -14.01
N ILE A 40 -1.70 4.18 -14.67
CA ILE A 40 -3.00 4.11 -13.97
C ILE A 40 -3.13 2.79 -13.19
N GLU A 41 -2.75 1.68 -13.81
CA GLU A 41 -2.74 0.35 -13.19
C GLU A 41 -1.74 0.25 -12.04
N THR A 42 -0.51 0.74 -12.22
CA THR A 42 0.54 0.81 -11.20
C THR A 42 0.02 1.48 -9.92
N MET A 43 -0.59 2.66 -10.08
CA MET A 43 -1.18 3.41 -8.96
C MET A 43 -2.28 2.61 -8.26
N SER A 44 -3.13 1.92 -9.04
CA SER A 44 -4.22 1.12 -8.49
C SER A 44 -3.73 -0.07 -7.69
N ILE A 45 -2.81 -0.86 -8.26
CA ILE A 45 -2.25 -2.07 -7.64
C ILE A 45 -1.52 -1.71 -6.35
N VAL A 46 -0.64 -0.70 -6.39
CA VAL A 46 0.16 -0.31 -5.21
C VAL A 46 -0.74 0.21 -4.09
N SER A 47 -1.80 0.96 -4.43
CA SER A 47 -2.75 1.44 -3.43
C SER A 47 -3.47 0.30 -2.72
N VAL A 48 -3.96 -0.69 -3.48
CA VAL A 48 -4.63 -1.88 -2.92
C VAL A 48 -3.65 -2.68 -2.07
N HIS A 49 -2.45 -2.92 -2.59
CA HIS A 49 -1.45 -3.77 -1.95
C HIS A 49 -0.90 -3.18 -0.65
N LEU A 50 -0.64 -1.86 -0.63
CA LEU A 50 -0.19 -1.17 0.58
C LEU A 50 -1.34 -0.84 1.55
N GLY A 51 -2.60 -1.05 1.16
CA GLY A 51 -3.76 -0.64 1.95
C GLY A 51 -3.89 0.88 2.10
N ILE A 52 -3.36 1.65 1.14
CA ILE A 52 -3.35 3.12 1.16
C ILE A 52 -4.35 3.62 0.12
N LYS A 53 -5.10 4.68 0.46
CA LYS A 53 -6.01 5.33 -0.50
C LYS A 53 -5.21 5.92 -1.66
N GLN A 54 -5.68 5.75 -2.90
CA GLN A 54 -5.04 6.32 -4.10
C GLN A 54 -4.73 7.81 -3.97
N LYS A 55 -5.66 8.60 -3.39
CA LYS A 55 -5.43 10.02 -3.09
C LYS A 55 -4.17 10.23 -2.24
N SER A 56 -4.06 9.51 -1.12
CA SER A 56 -2.94 9.64 -0.19
C SER A 56 -1.62 9.22 -0.83
N LEU A 57 -1.62 8.12 -1.60
CA LEU A 57 -0.43 7.70 -2.35
C LEU A 57 -0.01 8.75 -3.36
N PHE A 58 -0.96 9.29 -4.12
CA PHE A 58 -0.71 10.35 -5.09
C PHE A 58 -0.15 11.61 -4.43
N ASP A 59 -0.80 12.08 -3.36
CA ASP A 59 -0.36 13.26 -2.60
C ASP A 59 1.08 13.05 -2.11
N HIS A 60 1.42 11.88 -1.56
CA HIS A 60 2.77 11.57 -1.10
C HIS A 60 3.82 11.55 -2.23
N LEU A 61 3.49 11.01 -3.40
CA LEU A 61 4.43 10.94 -4.54
C LEU A 61 4.82 12.32 -5.05
N ILE A 62 3.91 13.29 -4.95
CA ILE A 62 4.01 14.60 -5.57
C ILE A 62 4.43 15.68 -4.58
N GLU A 63 4.00 15.62 -3.31
CA GLU A 63 4.37 16.60 -2.29
C GLU A 63 5.86 16.54 -1.90
N ASP A 64 6.58 15.48 -2.31
CA ASP A 64 8.03 15.45 -2.31
C ASP A 64 8.59 16.34 -3.43
N ALA A 65 8.62 17.65 -3.15
CA ALA A 65 9.05 18.68 -4.09
C ALA A 65 10.49 18.49 -4.59
N GLN A 66 11.37 17.88 -3.78
CA GLN A 66 12.74 17.58 -4.19
C GLN A 66 12.74 16.49 -5.27
N SER A 67 12.09 15.36 -5.01
CA SER A 67 11.95 14.30 -6.01
C SER A 67 11.25 14.79 -7.27
N LEU A 68 10.19 15.61 -7.13
CA LEU A 68 9.44 16.14 -8.27
C LEU A 68 10.30 17.10 -9.12
N SER A 69 11.14 17.93 -8.48
CA SER A 69 12.10 18.79 -9.16
C SER A 69 13.18 17.97 -9.89
N HIS A 70 13.66 16.88 -9.28
CA HIS A 70 14.61 15.97 -9.93
C HIS A 70 13.99 15.33 -11.18
N ILE A 71 12.75 14.84 -11.09
CA ILE A 71 12.02 14.33 -12.26
C ILE A 71 11.90 15.39 -13.35
N ALA A 72 11.55 16.63 -12.97
CA ALA A 72 11.37 17.70 -13.93
C ALA A 72 12.64 18.07 -14.71
N ARG A 73 13.82 17.94 -14.07
CA ARG A 73 15.13 18.19 -14.70
C ARG A 73 15.53 17.09 -15.68
N GLU A 74 15.28 15.84 -15.32
CA GLU A 74 15.63 14.66 -16.13
C GLU A 74 14.55 14.28 -17.15
N LEU A 75 13.55 15.15 -17.35
CA LEU A 75 12.36 14.80 -18.11
C LEU A 75 12.64 14.73 -19.62
N GLU A 76 12.73 13.51 -20.13
CA GLU A 76 12.80 13.25 -21.57
C GLU A 76 11.42 13.40 -22.23
N SER A 77 11.05 14.64 -22.56
CA SER A 77 9.74 14.99 -23.10
C SER A 77 9.34 14.21 -24.38
N GLU A 78 10.30 13.78 -25.18
CA GLU A 78 10.07 12.99 -26.40
C GLU A 78 9.61 11.56 -26.10
N LYS A 79 10.19 10.89 -25.09
CA LYS A 79 9.73 9.55 -24.65
C LYS A 79 8.32 9.59 -24.07
N PHE A 80 7.94 10.70 -23.42
CA PHE A 80 6.60 10.87 -22.90
C PHE A 80 5.55 11.04 -24.02
N ARG A 81 5.89 11.71 -25.12
CA ARG A 81 4.97 12.00 -26.23
C ARG A 81 4.53 10.74 -26.98
N THR A 82 5.38 9.72 -27.04
CA THR A 82 5.14 8.47 -27.79
C THR A 82 4.23 7.48 -27.06
N LEU A 83 3.97 7.68 -25.76
CA LEU A 83 3.10 6.80 -24.98
C LEU A 83 1.62 6.96 -25.39
N SER A 84 0.92 5.82 -25.52
CA SER A 84 -0.54 5.79 -25.64
C SER A 84 -1.16 6.28 -24.34
N ARG A 85 -2.00 7.32 -24.43
CA ARG A 85 -2.48 8.09 -23.28
C ARG A 85 -3.99 8.01 -23.14
N ILE A 86 -4.44 7.74 -21.93
CA ILE A 86 -5.85 7.71 -21.53
C ILE A 86 -6.08 8.80 -20.50
N GLN A 87 -7.22 9.48 -20.58
CA GLN A 87 -7.61 10.45 -19.57
C GLN A 87 -8.06 9.73 -18.30
N LYS A 88 -7.43 10.06 -17.17
CA LYS A 88 -7.84 9.58 -15.85
C LYS A 88 -7.98 10.75 -14.89
N THR A 89 -9.11 10.79 -14.20
CA THR A 89 -9.37 11.78 -13.15
C THR A 89 -9.05 11.18 -11.79
N PHE A 90 -8.17 11.84 -11.05
CA PHE A 90 -7.81 11.49 -9.68
C PHE A 90 -8.37 12.51 -8.70
N VAL A 91 -8.62 12.05 -7.48
CA VAL A 91 -8.88 12.94 -6.33
C VAL A 91 -7.54 13.16 -5.64
N ILE A 92 -7.12 14.41 -5.50
CA ILE A 92 -5.84 14.84 -4.90
C ILE A 92 -6.07 16.00 -3.92
N SER A 93 -5.07 16.36 -3.11
CA SER A 93 -5.14 17.57 -2.29
C SER A 93 -4.96 18.84 -3.14
N ARG A 94 -5.52 19.97 -2.68
CA ARG A 94 -5.25 21.28 -3.32
C ARG A 94 -3.76 21.59 -3.32
N ARG A 95 -3.07 21.28 -2.21
CA ARG A 95 -1.63 21.49 -2.06
C ARG A 95 -0.84 20.72 -3.13
N THR A 96 -1.21 19.47 -3.37
CA THR A 96 -0.62 18.61 -4.41
C THR A 96 -0.77 19.22 -5.80
N LEU A 97 -1.95 19.76 -6.11
CA LEU A 97 -2.19 20.43 -7.39
C LEU A 97 -1.35 21.71 -7.52
N SER A 98 -1.28 22.53 -6.48
CA SER A 98 -0.46 23.74 -6.46
C SER A 98 1.03 23.42 -6.65
N CYS A 99 1.53 22.39 -5.97
CA CYS A 99 2.92 21.94 -6.12
C CYS A 99 3.23 21.48 -7.55
N LEU A 100 2.33 20.72 -8.18
CA LEU A 100 2.45 20.35 -9.60
C LEU A 100 2.48 21.56 -10.52
N ASP A 101 1.61 22.53 -10.29
CA ASP A 101 1.53 23.75 -11.11
C ASP A 101 2.80 24.60 -10.97
N GLU A 102 3.35 24.71 -9.76
CA GLU A 102 4.60 25.43 -9.47
C GLU A 102 5.79 24.78 -10.18
N ILE A 103 6.01 23.47 -9.99
CA ILE A 103 7.13 22.75 -10.63
C ILE A 103 6.97 22.72 -12.15
N SER A 104 5.75 22.52 -12.65
CA SER A 104 5.46 22.55 -14.09
C SER A 104 5.86 23.88 -14.72
N LYS A 105 5.54 25.01 -14.07
CA LYS A 105 5.93 26.35 -14.54
C LYS A 105 7.44 26.58 -14.41
N GLN A 106 8.03 26.20 -13.27
CA GLN A 106 9.43 26.43 -12.98
C GLN A 106 10.36 25.71 -13.96
N PHE A 107 10.02 24.48 -14.34
CA PHE A 107 10.85 23.63 -15.21
C PHE A 107 10.29 23.47 -16.63
N GLN A 108 9.20 24.16 -16.98
CA GLN A 108 8.50 24.04 -18.27
C GLN A 108 8.13 22.58 -18.62
N ALA A 109 7.86 21.77 -17.61
CA ALA A 109 7.54 20.36 -17.74
C ALA A 109 6.00 20.16 -17.76
N PRO A 110 5.44 19.33 -18.66
CA PRO A 110 4.01 19.03 -18.64
C PRO A 110 3.59 18.32 -17.35
N ARG A 111 2.49 18.76 -16.72
CA ARG A 111 1.94 18.12 -15.50
C ARG A 111 1.68 16.63 -15.68
N ASP A 112 1.15 16.24 -16.84
CA ASP A 112 0.91 14.83 -17.16
C ASP A 112 2.22 14.00 -17.11
N ALA A 113 3.33 14.59 -17.60
CA ALA A 113 4.63 13.92 -17.61
C ALA A 113 5.19 13.81 -16.19
N LEU A 114 5.11 14.89 -15.39
CA LEU A 114 5.51 14.85 -13.98
C LEU A 114 4.77 13.76 -13.21
N VAL A 115 3.46 13.63 -13.43
CA VAL A 115 2.64 12.59 -12.80
C VAL A 115 3.02 11.20 -13.30
N GLU A 116 3.17 11.00 -14.61
CA GLU A 116 3.57 9.71 -15.20
C GLU A 116 4.88 9.20 -14.60
N TYR A 117 5.93 10.02 -14.62
CA TYR A 117 7.24 9.64 -14.08
C TYR A 117 7.21 9.47 -12.56
N SER A 118 6.40 10.25 -11.84
CA SER A 118 6.21 10.05 -10.40
C SER A 118 5.59 8.70 -10.09
N ILE A 119 4.63 8.24 -10.90
CA ILE A 119 4.02 6.92 -10.75
C ILE A 119 5.01 5.81 -11.14
N GLN A 120 5.82 6.00 -12.18
CA GLN A 120 6.81 5.01 -12.62
C GLN A 120 7.86 4.68 -11.53
N ARG A 121 8.09 5.58 -10.57
CA ARG A 121 8.92 5.30 -9.38
C ARG A 121 8.38 4.18 -8.50
N LEU A 122 7.12 3.79 -8.66
CA LEU A 122 6.52 2.67 -7.97
C LEU A 122 6.82 1.31 -8.64
N LEU A 123 7.34 1.29 -9.88
CA LEU A 123 7.62 0.03 -10.58
C LEU A 123 8.59 -0.89 -9.81
N PRO A 124 9.69 -0.39 -9.20
CA PRO A 124 10.55 -1.22 -8.36
C PRO A 124 9.83 -1.78 -7.13
N VAL A 125 8.90 -1.02 -6.55
CA VAL A 125 8.08 -1.47 -5.40
C VAL A 125 7.18 -2.64 -5.82
N ILE A 126 6.54 -2.54 -6.99
CA ILE A 126 5.74 -3.64 -7.55
C ILE A 126 6.62 -4.87 -7.79
N ALA A 127 7.79 -4.71 -8.42
CA ALA A 127 8.69 -5.83 -8.70
C ALA A 127 9.11 -6.55 -7.41
N GLN A 128 9.46 -5.79 -6.36
CA GLN A 128 9.81 -6.35 -5.06
C GLN A 128 8.64 -7.09 -4.40
N GLU A 129 7.43 -6.54 -4.50
CA GLU A 129 6.24 -7.18 -3.93
C GLU A 129 5.79 -8.42 -4.70
N ARG A 130 5.99 -8.48 -6.02
CA ARG A 130 5.80 -9.70 -6.81
C ARG A 130 6.71 -10.83 -6.32
N GLU A 131 7.99 -10.53 -6.11
CA GLU A 131 8.93 -11.53 -5.62
C GLU A 131 8.57 -11.99 -4.19
N ARG A 132 8.16 -11.07 -3.32
CA ARG A 132 7.65 -11.43 -1.99
C ARG A 132 6.40 -12.30 -2.09
N HIS A 133 5.48 -12.00 -3.00
CA HIS A 133 4.26 -12.77 -3.21
C HIS A 133 4.56 -14.18 -3.71
N ARG A 134 5.51 -14.33 -4.66
CA ARG A 134 6.02 -15.64 -5.11
C ARG A 134 6.52 -16.49 -3.95
N ARG A 135 7.33 -15.91 -3.05
CA ARG A 135 7.81 -16.59 -1.83
C ARG A 135 6.70 -16.95 -0.86
N ARG A 136 5.66 -16.10 -0.72
CA ARG A 136 4.48 -16.43 0.11
C ARG A 136 3.75 -17.66 -0.45
N LYS A 137 3.64 -17.82 -1.77
CA LYS A 137 3.08 -19.02 -2.41
C LYS A 137 3.91 -20.27 -2.13
N GLU A 138 5.23 -20.18 -2.22
CA GLU A 138 6.14 -21.28 -1.86
C GLU A 138 5.92 -21.73 -0.41
N ILE A 139 5.92 -20.78 0.54
CA ILE A 139 5.67 -21.07 1.96
C ILE A 139 4.29 -21.70 2.17
N LEU A 140 3.25 -21.21 1.49
CA LEU A 140 1.89 -21.78 1.59
C LEU A 140 1.87 -23.23 1.09
N ASN A 141 2.57 -23.53 0.01
CA ASN A 141 2.70 -24.90 -0.51
C ASN A 141 3.41 -25.82 0.50
N ASP A 142 4.50 -25.36 1.11
CA ASP A 142 5.21 -26.11 2.15
C ASP A 142 4.31 -26.36 3.37
N MET A 143 3.56 -25.34 3.80
CA MET A 143 2.58 -25.46 4.88
C MET A 143 1.49 -26.48 4.55
N ASN A 144 0.99 -26.50 3.31
CA ASN A 144 0.00 -27.48 2.87
C ASN A 144 0.56 -28.92 2.94
N GLY A 145 1.82 -29.11 2.55
CA GLY A 145 2.53 -30.39 2.70
C GLY A 145 2.64 -30.83 4.15
N HIS A 146 3.13 -29.95 5.03
CA HIS A 146 3.25 -30.23 6.47
C HIS A 146 1.90 -30.52 7.14
N LEU A 147 0.85 -29.80 6.76
CA LEU A 147 -0.51 -30.05 7.27
C LEU A 147 -1.01 -31.44 6.85
N ALA A 148 -0.78 -31.85 5.61
CA ALA A 148 -1.15 -33.18 5.13
C ALA A 148 -0.45 -34.29 5.94
N ASP A 149 0.83 -34.14 6.25
CA ASP A 149 1.56 -35.11 7.08
C ASP A 149 1.10 -35.08 8.54
N GLY A 150 0.83 -33.90 9.10
CA GLY A 150 0.25 -33.75 10.43
C GLY A 150 -1.11 -34.44 10.56
N LEU A 151 -1.96 -34.34 9.53
CA LEU A 151 -3.25 -35.03 9.48
C LEU A 151 -3.10 -36.56 9.44
N LYS A 152 -2.10 -37.10 8.74
CA LYS A 152 -1.80 -38.54 8.76
C LYS A 152 -1.39 -39.02 10.17
N ILE A 153 -0.58 -38.23 10.87
CA ILE A 153 -0.16 -38.55 12.25
C ILE A 153 -1.35 -38.51 13.20
N LEU A 154 -2.22 -37.50 13.08
CA LEU A 154 -3.45 -37.40 13.86
C LEU A 154 -4.40 -38.58 13.62
N GLN A 155 -4.55 -39.00 12.36
CA GLN A 155 -5.36 -40.18 12.03
C GLN A 155 -4.74 -41.45 12.62
N LYS A 156 -3.41 -41.57 12.61
CA LYS A 156 -2.71 -42.70 13.22
C LYS A 156 -2.91 -42.74 14.74
N SER A 157 -2.82 -41.61 15.43
CA SER A 157 -3.05 -41.57 16.89
C SER A 157 -4.50 -41.92 17.23
N LYS A 158 -5.47 -41.45 16.43
CA LYS A 158 -6.88 -41.86 16.56
C LYS A 158 -7.06 -43.37 16.46
N SER A 159 -6.47 -43.98 15.42
CA SER A 159 -6.62 -45.42 15.19
C SER A 159 -5.92 -46.29 16.25
N LEU A 160 -4.81 -45.82 16.83
CA LEU A 160 -4.01 -46.62 17.78
C LEU A 160 -4.40 -46.39 19.25
N LEU A 161 -4.85 -45.19 19.61
CA LEU A 161 -5.06 -44.77 20.99
C LEU A 161 -6.52 -44.40 21.29
N GLY A 162 -7.31 -44.07 20.27
CA GLY A 162 -8.67 -43.57 20.42
C GLY A 162 -8.75 -42.04 20.55
N GLU A 163 -9.97 -41.51 20.50
CA GLU A 163 -10.21 -40.05 20.54
C GLU A 163 -10.12 -39.44 21.94
N ASP A 164 -10.29 -40.25 22.99
CA ASP A 164 -10.22 -39.81 24.38
C ASP A 164 -8.77 -39.79 24.93
N ASP A 165 -7.80 -40.30 24.15
CA ASP A 165 -6.41 -40.35 24.57
C ASP A 165 -5.79 -38.94 24.62
N PRO A 166 -5.04 -38.60 25.69
CA PRO A 166 -4.40 -37.28 25.82
C PRO A 166 -3.48 -36.90 24.65
N VAL A 167 -2.80 -37.86 24.02
CA VAL A 167 -1.93 -37.62 22.85
C VAL A 167 -2.76 -37.23 21.64
N PHE A 168 -3.88 -37.92 21.37
CA PHE A 168 -4.79 -37.55 20.28
C PHE A 168 -5.36 -36.14 20.50
N ILE A 169 -5.86 -35.84 21.71
CA ILE A 169 -6.46 -34.54 22.02
C ILE A 169 -5.44 -33.40 21.81
N ARG A 170 -4.18 -33.60 22.25
CA ARG A 170 -3.11 -32.61 22.07
C ARG A 170 -2.74 -32.42 20.60
N LEU A 171 -2.62 -33.49 19.83
CA LEU A 171 -2.36 -33.42 18.39
C LEU A 171 -3.52 -32.72 17.66
N ALA A 172 -4.77 -33.06 17.98
CA ALA A 172 -5.95 -32.44 17.37
C ALA A 172 -5.96 -30.92 17.58
N SER A 173 -5.63 -30.47 18.80
CA SER A 173 -5.50 -29.05 19.11
C SER A 173 -4.38 -28.37 18.31
N ALA A 174 -3.23 -29.03 18.15
CA ALA A 174 -2.11 -28.47 17.38
C ALA A 174 -2.44 -28.35 15.89
N ILE A 175 -3.04 -29.40 15.31
CA ILE A 175 -3.50 -29.40 13.91
C ILE A 175 -4.53 -28.30 13.68
N LYS A 176 -5.49 -28.10 14.60
CA LYS A 176 -6.48 -27.02 14.49
C LYS A 176 -5.81 -25.64 14.40
N SER A 177 -4.81 -25.37 15.24
CA SER A 177 -4.05 -24.12 15.18
C SER A 177 -3.31 -23.96 13.85
N MET A 178 -2.74 -25.05 13.32
CA MET A 178 -2.05 -25.03 12.02
C MET A 178 -3.01 -24.79 10.85
N VAL A 179 -4.21 -25.37 10.87
CA VAL A 179 -5.28 -25.11 9.87
C VAL A 179 -5.65 -23.63 9.87
N ASN A 180 -5.84 -23.03 11.05
CA ASN A 180 -6.15 -21.61 11.17
C ASN A 180 -5.00 -20.74 10.62
N ALA A 181 -3.75 -21.09 10.94
CA ALA A 181 -2.59 -20.38 10.42
C ALA A 181 -2.50 -20.48 8.89
N GLN A 182 -2.69 -21.67 8.32
CA GLN A 182 -2.72 -21.89 6.88
C GLN A 182 -3.82 -21.06 6.21
N SER A 183 -5.02 -21.00 6.79
CA SER A 183 -6.13 -20.21 6.25
C SER A 183 -5.81 -18.71 6.24
N ASN A 184 -5.17 -18.21 7.29
CA ASN A 184 -4.73 -16.81 7.36
C ASN A 184 -3.65 -16.50 6.31
N VAL A 185 -2.68 -17.40 6.12
CA VAL A 185 -1.64 -17.25 5.10
C VAL A 185 -2.25 -17.29 3.69
N ASN A 186 -3.19 -18.21 3.45
CA ASN A 186 -3.92 -18.28 2.18
C ASN A 186 -4.65 -16.97 1.87
N ALA A 187 -5.32 -16.36 2.85
CA ALA A 187 -5.97 -15.07 2.67
C ALA A 187 -5.00 -13.93 2.29
N PHE A 188 -3.74 -13.98 2.74
CA PHE A 188 -2.71 -13.02 2.30
C PHE A 188 -2.22 -13.30 0.89
N VAL A 189 -2.14 -14.57 0.48
CA VAL A 189 -1.80 -14.96 -0.89
C VAL A 189 -2.92 -14.52 -1.84
N GLU A 190 -4.18 -14.86 -1.56
CA GLU A 190 -5.32 -14.48 -2.41
C GLU A 190 -5.43 -12.96 -2.65
N LYS A 191 -5.19 -12.16 -1.61
CA LYS A 191 -5.16 -10.69 -1.75
C LYS A 191 -4.02 -10.19 -2.65
N GLY A 192 -2.91 -10.94 -2.68
CA GLY A 192 -1.74 -10.61 -3.48
C GLY A 192 -1.87 -10.93 -4.97
N GLU A 193 -2.84 -11.74 -5.38
CA GLU A 193 -2.99 -12.19 -6.79
C GLU A 193 -3.10 -11.03 -7.79
N ILE A 194 -3.67 -9.89 -7.36
CA ILE A 194 -3.78 -8.68 -8.18
C ILE A 194 -2.42 -8.18 -8.70
N ILE A 195 -1.32 -8.52 -8.04
CA ILE A 195 0.03 -8.10 -8.43
C ILE A 195 0.68 -9.02 -9.48
N GLU A 196 0.16 -10.23 -9.70
CA GLU A 196 0.78 -11.19 -10.62
C GLU A 196 0.56 -10.82 -12.09
N GLY A 197 -0.60 -10.23 -12.40
CA GLY A 197 -0.99 -9.82 -13.76
C GLY A 197 -0.31 -8.55 -14.28
N PHE A 198 0.52 -7.90 -13.47
CA PHE A 198 1.24 -6.66 -13.82
C PHE A 198 2.49 -6.88 -14.68
#